data_AF-A0AAP8MX64-F1
#
_entry.id   AF-A0AAP8MX64-F1
#
_cell.length_a   1.000
_cell.length_b   1.000
_cell.length_c   1.000
_cell.angle_alpha   90.00
_cell.angle_beta   90.00
_cell.angle_gamma   90.00
#
_symmetry.space_group_name_H-M   'P 1'
#
loop_
_entity.id
_entity.type
_entity.pdbx_description
1 polymer ?
#
loop_
_entity_poly.entity_id
_entity_poly.type
_entity_poly.pdbx_seq_one_letter_code
_entity_poly.pdbx_strand_id
1 'polypeptide(L)'
;MNMERIRRSTYGAMGLTFLSLLFAANAYAAIIQNSNVDTSPDAFIGDCGVPGELTACIGGWNLDNVDVVLRYEDGLEFGSFDEDSGIYSLMTYGDYFESSVNGDEGQVMARITGKDWPVGEPNAIKIVTGDSDVSHGKPQNCIIGSSFLSPDNSDIEDANFLDSTHPQPVICSSPFQTHKRFKVAMLPASVDDIDSGDGHGIDLVFNVQDETIDPEAEDQIALRSYQVFSKINNYTGRRLSGYKLVIGTGRGSEFKSASESNIEDRLHLSLGRGEGASGGHENLVYDGSDIFESDSLATFSHGLFGAPDKHFTSNGFFDMRTAGFDVLQGCMSTADGACASYSNPMTEEGLPELMASDMIYSTSALASHYHETLGVIEGLPLGEWLPSKWQPKAVFFDEDNDPETDATLIAWWDGNNWRGNYDEGFPVIDQTEIDWLAANPNGLYEMGDIEDVLNLGINYIIKVGNGIPGGTFTVRIIPVVSNNQTPPAWCTGFFGSCYEPPYGATTQAEDASESDVEVVSAAATDDGGGCTLSQNGRLDPTLLLLFVIALVQIFWRRHSSRAS
;
A
#
# COMPACT_ATOMS: atom_id res chain seq x y z
N MET A 1 57.92 -21.97 -13.04
CA MET A 1 57.69 -20.59 -13.51
C MET A 1 57.38 -20.62 -15.01
N ASN A 2 56.19 -21.12 -15.34
CA ASN A 2 55.54 -21.16 -16.66
C ASN A 2 54.29 -22.06 -16.53
N MET A 3 53.23 -21.74 -17.28
CA MET A 3 51.96 -22.48 -17.50
C MET A 3 50.67 -22.11 -16.75
N GLU A 4 50.62 -21.19 -15.78
CA GLU A 4 49.33 -20.83 -15.14
C GLU A 4 48.64 -19.57 -15.69
N ARG A 5 49.30 -18.78 -16.54
CA ARG A 5 48.76 -17.47 -16.97
C ARG A 5 47.99 -17.46 -18.31
N ILE A 6 47.86 -18.59 -18.99
CA ILE A 6 47.22 -18.66 -20.33
C ILE A 6 45.82 -19.31 -20.30
N ARG A 7 45.38 -19.89 -19.18
CA ARG A 7 44.05 -20.54 -19.08
C ARG A 7 42.90 -19.66 -18.57
N ARG A 8 43.13 -18.40 -18.21
CA ARG A 8 42.08 -17.48 -17.72
C ARG A 8 41.44 -16.58 -18.79
N SER A 9 41.89 -16.62 -20.05
CA SER A 9 41.44 -15.68 -21.08
C SER A 9 40.29 -16.18 -21.97
N THR A 10 39.90 -17.46 -21.90
CA THR A 10 38.89 -18.03 -22.81
C THR A 10 37.56 -18.38 -22.15
N TYR A 11 37.46 -18.35 -20.82
CA TYR A 11 36.18 -18.53 -20.10
C TYR A 11 35.47 -17.22 -19.73
N GLY A 12 36.13 -16.06 -19.89
CA GLY A 12 35.52 -14.75 -19.62
C GLY A 12 34.67 -14.18 -20.76
N ALA A 13 34.84 -14.67 -21.99
CA ALA A 13 34.14 -14.11 -23.16
C ALA A 13 32.81 -14.81 -23.49
N MET A 14 32.64 -16.08 -23.11
CA MET A 14 31.40 -16.83 -23.32
C MET A 14 30.37 -16.62 -22.19
N GLY A 15 30.80 -16.25 -20.98
CA GLY A 15 29.88 -15.88 -19.89
C GLY A 15 29.30 -14.47 -20.03
N LEU A 16 30.06 -13.53 -20.63
CA LEU A 16 29.62 -12.15 -20.84
C LEU A 16 28.61 -12.00 -21.99
N THR A 17 28.61 -12.91 -22.97
CA THR A 17 27.69 -12.85 -24.12
C THR A 17 26.31 -13.41 -23.79
N PHE A 18 26.19 -14.37 -22.86
CA PHE A 18 24.90 -14.87 -22.40
C PHE A 18 24.20 -13.92 -21.40
N LEU A 19 24.97 -13.24 -20.53
CA LEU A 19 24.38 -12.22 -19.65
C LEU A 19 23.84 -11.02 -20.44
N SER A 20 24.55 -10.54 -21.47
CA SER A 20 24.08 -9.40 -22.27
C SER A 20 22.80 -9.65 -23.06
N LEU A 21 22.48 -10.92 -23.39
CA LEU A 21 21.27 -11.28 -24.14
C LEU A 21 20.00 -11.27 -23.25
N LEU A 22 20.13 -11.53 -21.95
CA LEU A 22 18.99 -11.53 -21.02
C LEU A 22 18.65 -10.13 -20.49
N PHE A 23 19.65 -9.24 -20.36
CA PHE A 23 19.37 -7.82 -20.08
C PHE A 23 18.71 -7.10 -21.29
N ALA A 24 18.99 -7.55 -22.52
CA ALA A 24 18.43 -6.96 -23.72
C ALA A 24 16.95 -7.31 -23.97
N ALA A 25 16.43 -8.41 -23.42
CA ALA A 25 15.06 -8.87 -23.67
C ALA A 25 13.98 -7.90 -23.13
N ASN A 26 14.31 -7.03 -22.18
CA ASN A 26 13.40 -6.01 -21.66
C ASN A 26 13.57 -4.63 -22.33
N ALA A 27 14.64 -4.40 -23.10
CA ALA A 27 15.04 -3.08 -23.61
C ALA A 27 14.30 -2.61 -24.88
N TYR A 28 13.25 -3.34 -25.27
CA TYR A 28 12.50 -3.11 -26.51
C TYR A 28 10.98 -3.22 -26.32
N ALA A 29 10.53 -3.13 -25.06
CA ALA A 29 9.13 -3.26 -24.68
C ALA A 29 8.64 -1.95 -24.09
N ALA A 30 7.36 -1.66 -24.29
CA ALA A 30 6.80 -0.38 -23.89
C ALA A 30 7.04 -0.09 -22.41
N ILE A 31 7.27 1.18 -22.12
CA ILE A 31 7.69 1.66 -20.82
C ILE A 31 6.59 2.55 -20.22
N ILE A 32 6.24 2.26 -18.98
CA ILE A 32 5.58 3.20 -18.07
C ILE A 32 6.71 4.03 -17.47
N GLN A 33 6.66 5.34 -17.64
CA GLN A 33 7.71 6.23 -17.17
C GLN A 33 7.12 7.55 -16.67
N ASN A 34 7.69 8.09 -15.60
CA ASN A 34 7.34 9.43 -15.16
C ASN A 34 7.80 10.45 -16.22
N SER A 35 7.02 11.50 -16.47
CA SER A 35 7.35 12.54 -17.45
C SER A 35 8.48 13.45 -16.99
N ASN A 36 8.75 13.48 -15.68
CA ASN A 36 9.69 14.38 -15.02
C ASN A 36 10.79 13.65 -14.23
N VAL A 37 11.25 12.48 -14.68
CA VAL A 37 12.38 11.77 -14.03
C VAL A 37 13.62 12.68 -14.01
N ASP A 38 14.32 12.75 -12.87
CA ASP A 38 15.64 13.40 -12.84
C ASP A 38 16.66 12.51 -13.54
N THR A 39 17.28 13.05 -14.58
CA THR A 39 18.28 12.38 -15.41
C THR A 39 19.70 12.88 -15.16
N SER A 40 19.87 13.71 -14.11
CA SER A 40 21.18 14.18 -13.70
C SER A 40 22.08 13.00 -13.29
N PRO A 41 23.40 13.06 -13.55
CA PRO A 41 24.30 11.93 -13.25
C PRO A 41 24.36 11.52 -11.78
N ASP A 42 23.99 12.44 -10.88
CA ASP A 42 24.01 12.26 -9.44
C ASP A 42 22.60 11.99 -8.86
N ALA A 43 21.56 11.92 -9.71
CA ALA A 43 20.20 11.61 -9.30
C ALA A 43 20.07 10.17 -8.82
N PHE A 44 19.24 9.95 -7.80
CA PHE A 44 18.87 8.61 -7.37
C PHE A 44 17.88 7.97 -8.35
N ILE A 45 17.90 6.64 -8.42
CA ILE A 45 16.86 5.90 -9.14
C ILE A 45 15.49 6.21 -8.52
N GLY A 46 14.50 6.49 -9.36
CA GLY A 46 13.14 6.81 -8.91
C GLY A 46 12.95 8.25 -8.44
N ASP A 47 13.96 9.11 -8.62
CA ASP A 47 13.87 10.54 -8.35
C ASP A 47 13.14 11.28 -9.47
N CYS A 48 12.38 12.31 -9.10
CA CYS A 48 11.53 13.07 -10.00
C CYS A 48 11.59 14.56 -9.69
N GLY A 49 11.24 15.35 -10.70
CA GLY A 49 11.11 16.79 -10.58
C GLY A 49 12.42 17.53 -10.82
N VAL A 50 12.49 18.74 -10.28
CA VAL A 50 13.65 19.61 -10.35
C VAL A 50 14.29 19.66 -8.96
N PRO A 51 15.59 19.33 -8.81
CA PRO A 51 16.25 19.39 -7.52
C PRO A 51 16.04 20.73 -6.80
N GLY A 52 15.52 20.66 -5.58
CA GLY A 52 15.22 21.83 -4.74
C GLY A 52 13.84 22.48 -4.98
N GLU A 53 13.02 21.94 -5.89
CA GLU A 53 11.62 22.33 -6.07
C GLU A 53 10.69 21.25 -5.52
N LEU A 54 9.57 21.66 -4.92
CA LEU A 54 8.53 20.74 -4.44
C LEU A 54 7.74 20.20 -5.63
N THR A 55 8.26 19.11 -6.20
CA THR A 55 7.72 18.51 -7.42
C THR A 55 7.59 17.01 -7.24
N ALA A 56 6.38 16.50 -7.44
CA ALA A 56 6.03 15.09 -7.39
C ALA A 56 6.41 14.33 -8.67
N CYS A 57 6.60 13.02 -8.59
CA CYS A 57 6.56 12.17 -9.77
C CYS A 57 5.18 12.23 -10.48
N ILE A 58 5.17 12.53 -11.78
CA ILE A 58 3.94 12.57 -12.61
C ILE A 58 4.14 11.87 -13.95
N GLY A 59 3.07 11.72 -14.74
CA GLY A 59 3.12 11.26 -16.13
C GLY A 59 3.18 9.74 -16.31
N GLY A 60 3.67 8.97 -15.34
CA GLY A 60 3.57 7.52 -15.35
C GLY A 60 2.15 7.04 -14.98
N TRP A 61 1.68 7.45 -13.82
CA TRP A 61 0.27 7.39 -13.46
C TRP A 61 -0.47 8.53 -14.16
N ASN A 62 -1.55 8.21 -14.88
CA ASN A 62 -2.38 9.19 -15.57
C ASN A 62 -3.39 9.79 -14.58
N LEU A 63 -3.49 11.12 -14.58
CA LEU A 63 -4.30 11.89 -13.62
C LEU A 63 -5.61 12.42 -14.20
N ASP A 64 -5.98 12.07 -15.44
CA ASP A 64 -7.19 12.56 -16.12
C ASP A 64 -8.50 12.22 -15.38
N ASN A 65 -8.46 11.23 -14.47
CA ASN A 65 -9.58 10.84 -13.60
C ASN A 65 -9.23 10.92 -12.11
N VAL A 66 -8.21 11.69 -11.75
CA VAL A 66 -7.68 11.74 -10.38
C VAL A 66 -7.62 13.18 -9.90
N ASP A 67 -8.30 13.47 -8.80
CA ASP A 67 -8.16 14.77 -8.13
C ASP A 67 -7.18 14.64 -6.96
N VAL A 68 -6.05 15.36 -7.00
CA VAL A 68 -5.03 15.36 -5.94
C VAL A 68 -5.29 16.51 -4.97
N VAL A 69 -5.50 16.20 -3.69
CA VAL A 69 -5.83 17.17 -2.64
C VAL A 69 -4.76 17.12 -1.55
N LEU A 70 -4.27 18.29 -1.14
CA LEU A 70 -3.35 18.43 0.01
C LEU A 70 -4.16 18.82 1.25
N ARG A 71 -3.84 18.23 2.39
CA ARG A 71 -4.54 18.42 3.66
C ARG A 71 -3.55 18.64 4.79
N TYR A 72 -3.87 19.58 5.67
CA TYR A 72 -3.15 19.72 6.92
C TYR A 72 -3.37 18.48 7.78
N GLU A 73 -2.54 18.30 8.82
CA GLU A 73 -2.72 17.25 9.84
C GLU A 73 -4.16 17.24 10.42
N ASP A 74 -4.82 18.39 10.54
CA ASP A 74 -6.20 18.52 11.03
C ASP A 74 -7.29 18.14 10.00
N GLY A 75 -6.88 17.76 8.78
CA GLY A 75 -7.73 17.34 7.66
C GLY A 75 -8.25 18.47 6.78
N LEU A 76 -7.99 19.73 7.10
CA LEU A 76 -8.40 20.85 6.26
C LEU A 76 -7.57 20.91 4.97
N GLU A 77 -8.26 21.04 3.85
CA GLU A 77 -7.63 21.20 2.53
C GLU A 77 -6.85 22.52 2.43
N PHE A 78 -5.70 22.48 1.75
CA PHE A 78 -4.90 23.67 1.46
C PHE A 78 -4.11 23.57 0.16
N GLY A 79 -3.54 24.70 -0.24
CA GLY A 79 -2.56 24.74 -1.32
C GLY A 79 -3.13 24.35 -2.68
N SER A 80 -2.26 23.77 -3.51
CA SER A 80 -2.57 23.30 -4.85
C SER A 80 -1.55 22.26 -5.30
N PHE A 81 -1.96 21.40 -6.21
CA PHE A 81 -1.14 20.46 -6.96
C PHE A 81 -1.36 20.73 -8.46
N ASP A 82 -0.29 20.84 -9.25
CA ASP A 82 -0.35 21.02 -10.69
C ASP A 82 -0.06 19.67 -11.38
N GLU A 83 -1.06 19.09 -12.03
CA GLU A 83 -1.00 17.74 -12.59
C GLU A 83 -0.06 17.62 -13.81
N ASP A 84 0.21 18.72 -14.51
CA ASP A 84 1.05 18.75 -15.70
C ASP A 84 2.54 18.85 -15.36
N SER A 85 2.87 19.50 -14.24
CA SER A 85 4.25 19.75 -13.80
C SER A 85 4.65 18.95 -12.56
N GLY A 86 3.69 18.49 -11.76
CA GLY A 86 3.89 17.88 -10.45
C GLY A 86 4.19 18.89 -9.34
N ILE A 87 4.18 20.21 -9.62
CA ILE A 87 4.48 21.23 -8.62
C ILE A 87 3.38 21.28 -7.57
N TYR A 88 3.76 21.32 -6.30
CA TYR A 88 2.81 21.40 -5.20
C TYR A 88 3.18 22.44 -4.15
N SER A 89 2.17 22.84 -3.36
CA SER A 89 2.34 23.82 -2.29
C SER A 89 3.21 23.28 -1.16
N LEU A 90 3.96 24.17 -0.49
CA LEU A 90 4.78 23.80 0.67
C LEU A 90 3.94 23.10 1.75
N MET A 91 4.34 21.86 2.05
CA MET A 91 3.81 21.05 3.12
C MET A 91 4.71 21.16 4.36
N THR A 92 4.14 20.86 5.51
CA THR A 92 4.82 20.79 6.81
C THR A 92 4.65 19.39 7.41
N TYR A 93 5.44 19.09 8.44
CA TYR A 93 5.46 17.78 9.08
C TYR A 93 4.04 17.37 9.53
N GLY A 94 3.60 16.18 9.09
CA GLY A 94 2.26 15.65 9.42
C GLY A 94 1.15 16.06 8.43
N ASP A 95 1.42 17.00 7.51
CA ASP A 95 0.51 17.24 6.39
C ASP A 95 0.46 16.02 5.48
N TYR A 96 -0.70 15.76 4.89
CA TYR A 96 -0.93 14.59 4.06
C TYR A 96 -1.62 14.96 2.74
N PHE A 97 -1.78 13.97 1.88
CA PHE A 97 -2.43 14.12 0.58
C PHE A 97 -3.32 12.93 0.28
N GLU A 98 -4.36 13.18 -0.50
CA GLU A 98 -5.27 12.16 -0.99
C GLU A 98 -5.48 12.34 -2.49
N SER A 99 -5.39 11.25 -3.24
CA SER A 99 -5.68 11.25 -4.68
C SER A 99 -7.01 10.52 -4.91
N SER A 100 -8.06 11.26 -5.22
CA SER A 100 -9.42 10.74 -5.41
C SER A 100 -9.60 10.20 -6.82
N VAL A 101 -9.89 8.91 -6.96
CA VAL A 101 -10.14 8.25 -8.26
C VAL A 101 -11.62 8.35 -8.61
N ASN A 102 -11.92 9.09 -9.66
CA ASN A 102 -13.28 9.35 -10.12
C ASN A 102 -13.77 8.31 -11.13
N GLY A 103 -15.04 7.90 -10.98
CA GLY A 103 -15.79 7.11 -11.95
C GLY A 103 -16.39 7.98 -13.07
N ASP A 104 -17.13 7.36 -13.98
CA ASP A 104 -17.67 8.03 -15.18
C ASP A 104 -18.70 9.12 -14.87
N GLU A 105 -19.41 9.02 -13.74
CA GLU A 105 -20.43 9.98 -13.31
C GLU A 105 -19.86 11.01 -12.32
N GLY A 106 -18.53 11.03 -12.12
CA GLY A 106 -17.84 11.92 -11.19
C GLY A 106 -17.92 11.51 -9.73
N GLN A 107 -18.40 10.30 -9.45
CA GLN A 107 -18.38 9.71 -8.11
C GLN A 107 -16.97 9.26 -7.73
N VAL A 108 -16.57 9.48 -6.48
CA VAL A 108 -15.25 9.05 -5.99
C VAL A 108 -15.29 7.57 -5.65
N MET A 109 -14.63 6.75 -6.48
CA MET A 109 -14.63 5.29 -6.38
C MET A 109 -13.62 4.79 -5.34
N ALA A 110 -12.50 5.48 -5.21
CA ALA A 110 -11.46 5.19 -4.24
C ALA A 110 -10.65 6.44 -3.89
N ARG A 111 -9.96 6.40 -2.74
CA ARG A 111 -8.87 7.32 -2.41
C ARG A 111 -7.56 6.57 -2.41
N ILE A 112 -6.56 7.14 -3.08
CA ILE A 112 -5.20 6.63 -3.06
C ILE A 112 -4.39 7.47 -2.09
N THR A 113 -3.72 6.80 -1.15
CA THR A 113 -2.86 7.47 -0.17
C THR A 113 -1.49 6.82 -0.11
N GLY A 114 -0.50 7.61 0.29
CA GLY A 114 0.87 7.20 0.56
C GLY A 114 1.18 7.35 2.04
N LYS A 115 2.44 7.65 2.34
CA LYS A 115 2.82 8.17 3.66
C LYS A 115 2.69 9.68 3.70
N ASP A 116 2.55 10.21 4.91
CA ASP A 116 2.44 11.64 5.15
C ASP A 116 3.78 12.34 4.89
N TRP A 117 3.73 13.64 4.67
CA TRP A 117 4.91 14.44 4.44
C TRP A 117 5.73 14.54 5.76
N PRO A 118 7.08 14.45 5.73
CA PRO A 118 7.98 14.44 4.56
C PRO A 118 8.39 13.05 4.06
N VAL A 119 7.74 11.99 4.53
CA VAL A 119 8.06 10.61 4.12
C VAL A 119 7.46 10.29 2.76
N GLY A 120 6.25 10.76 2.49
CA GLY A 120 5.62 10.67 1.18
C GLY A 120 5.48 12.01 0.48
N GLU A 121 5.42 11.95 -0.84
CA GLU A 121 5.08 13.08 -1.71
C GLU A 121 3.72 12.84 -2.39
N PRO A 122 2.94 13.90 -2.67
CA PRO A 122 1.85 13.80 -3.66
C PRO A 122 2.40 13.19 -4.95
N ASN A 123 1.67 12.41 -5.74
CA ASN A 123 0.25 12.05 -5.71
C ASN A 123 -0.01 10.63 -5.16
N ALA A 124 0.90 10.05 -4.36
CA ALA A 124 0.89 8.68 -3.82
C ALA A 124 1.48 7.58 -4.71
N ILE A 125 1.56 7.73 -6.03
CA ILE A 125 2.05 6.67 -6.92
C ILE A 125 3.20 7.18 -7.78
N LYS A 126 4.32 6.47 -7.74
CA LYS A 126 5.43 6.68 -8.68
C LYS A 126 5.82 5.40 -9.39
N ILE A 127 6.44 5.59 -10.55
CA ILE A 127 7.01 4.51 -11.36
C ILE A 127 8.51 4.50 -11.18
N VAL A 128 9.08 3.33 -10.87
CA VAL A 128 10.52 3.11 -10.82
C VAL A 128 10.90 2.16 -11.93
N THR A 129 11.96 2.49 -12.67
CA THR A 129 12.45 1.69 -13.79
C THR A 129 13.95 1.47 -13.68
N GLY A 130 14.41 0.26 -13.99
CA GLY A 130 15.83 -0.06 -14.07
C GLY A 130 16.53 -0.24 -12.72
N ASP A 131 15.78 -0.58 -11.65
CA ASP A 131 16.36 -0.97 -10.37
C ASP A 131 16.99 -2.36 -10.49
N SER A 132 18.30 -2.39 -10.69
CA SER A 132 19.04 -3.63 -10.90
C SER A 132 19.04 -4.50 -9.64
N ASP A 133 19.07 -3.92 -8.44
CA ASP A 133 19.41 -4.59 -7.19
C ASP A 133 18.30 -5.50 -6.63
N VAL A 134 17.20 -5.65 -7.37
CA VAL A 134 16.18 -6.65 -7.11
C VAL A 134 16.76 -8.07 -7.15
N SER A 135 16.14 -8.97 -6.38
CA SER A 135 16.58 -10.35 -6.21
C SER A 135 15.47 -11.35 -6.52
N HIS A 136 15.85 -12.62 -6.67
CA HIS A 136 14.91 -13.73 -6.88
C HIS A 136 14.08 -13.64 -8.17
N GLY A 137 14.63 -13.02 -9.22
CA GLY A 137 13.92 -12.83 -10.49
C GLY A 137 12.82 -11.77 -10.44
N LYS A 138 12.71 -11.00 -9.35
CA LYS A 138 11.76 -9.89 -9.26
C LYS A 138 12.00 -8.88 -10.40
N PRO A 139 10.93 -8.27 -10.94
CA PRO A 139 11.07 -7.23 -11.94
C PRO A 139 11.90 -6.03 -11.45
N GLN A 140 12.76 -5.51 -12.34
CA GLN A 140 13.56 -4.29 -12.10
C GLN A 140 12.74 -3.01 -12.21
N ASN A 141 11.48 -3.11 -12.64
CA ASN A 141 10.56 -2.00 -12.69
C ASN A 141 9.44 -2.25 -11.69
N CYS A 142 8.92 -1.20 -11.08
CA CYS A 142 7.82 -1.30 -10.15
C CYS A 142 6.90 -0.08 -10.15
N ILE A 143 5.66 -0.32 -9.76
CA ILE A 143 4.65 0.71 -9.46
C ILE A 143 4.49 0.71 -7.95
N ILE A 144 4.86 1.83 -7.31
CA ILE A 144 5.05 1.90 -5.86
C ILE A 144 4.50 3.20 -5.28
N GLY A 145 4.42 3.23 -3.95
CA GLY A 145 4.19 4.43 -3.16
C GLY A 145 5.27 5.47 -3.41
N SER A 146 4.86 6.73 -3.52
CA SER A 146 5.76 7.88 -3.66
C SER A 146 6.39 8.26 -2.31
N SER A 147 7.26 7.39 -1.80
CA SER A 147 7.92 7.54 -0.49
C SER A 147 9.44 7.68 -0.60
N PHE A 148 10.04 8.20 0.47
CA PHE A 148 11.47 8.42 0.66
C PHE A 148 12.00 7.62 1.86
N LEU A 149 13.28 7.27 1.81
CA LEU A 149 13.91 6.47 2.85
C LEU A 149 14.10 7.28 4.13
N SER A 150 13.85 6.63 5.26
CA SER A 150 14.27 7.15 6.56
C SER A 150 15.79 7.05 6.72
N PRO A 151 16.40 7.82 7.64
CA PRO A 151 17.83 7.77 7.89
C PRO A 151 18.38 6.37 8.19
N ASP A 152 17.61 5.54 8.89
CA ASP A 152 18.01 4.18 9.26
C ASP A 152 18.08 3.22 8.06
N ASN A 153 17.45 3.59 6.94
CA ASN A 153 17.42 2.80 5.71
C ASN A 153 18.29 3.41 4.59
N SER A 154 19.06 4.47 4.89
CA SER A 154 19.94 5.15 3.96
C SER A 154 21.41 4.99 4.35
N ASP A 155 22.26 4.69 3.37
CA ASP A 155 23.72 4.68 3.57
C ASP A 155 24.34 6.09 3.47
N ILE A 156 23.52 7.10 3.15
CA ILE A 156 23.96 8.47 2.89
C ILE A 156 23.37 9.37 3.98
N GLU A 157 24.24 9.95 4.82
CA GLU A 157 23.88 10.66 6.04
C GLU A 157 22.84 11.80 5.84
N ASP A 158 22.82 12.41 4.65
CA ASP A 158 21.91 13.49 4.27
C ASP A 158 20.88 13.12 3.20
N ALA A 159 20.77 11.85 2.81
CA ALA A 159 19.81 11.36 1.82
C ALA A 159 18.61 10.67 2.46
N ASN A 160 17.81 11.48 3.16
CA ASN A 160 16.70 11.01 3.98
C ASN A 160 15.37 11.54 3.40
N PHE A 161 14.43 11.92 4.26
CA PHE A 161 13.12 12.46 3.89
C PHE A 161 13.15 13.57 2.84
N LEU A 162 11.97 13.85 2.28
CA LEU A 162 11.77 14.78 1.17
C LEU A 162 12.25 16.22 1.44
N ASP A 163 12.39 16.61 2.69
CA ASP A 163 12.89 17.93 3.11
C ASP A 163 14.41 17.97 3.35
N SER A 164 15.12 16.86 3.11
CA SER A 164 16.57 16.78 3.17
C SER A 164 17.24 17.40 1.94
N THR A 165 18.58 17.51 1.96
CA THR A 165 19.33 18.11 0.83
C THR A 165 19.41 17.17 -0.37
N HIS A 166 19.39 15.86 -0.14
CA HIS A 166 19.53 14.84 -1.18
C HIS A 166 18.52 13.71 -0.99
N PRO A 167 17.20 13.97 -1.00
CA PRO A 167 16.21 12.99 -0.58
C PRO A 167 16.35 11.67 -1.34
N GLN A 168 16.42 10.54 -0.64
CA GLN A 168 16.60 9.23 -1.29
C GLN A 168 15.24 8.56 -1.52
N PRO A 169 14.81 8.39 -2.78
CA PRO A 169 13.53 7.76 -3.08
C PRO A 169 13.55 6.28 -2.71
N VAL A 170 12.40 5.79 -2.23
CA VAL A 170 12.13 4.36 -2.16
C VAL A 170 12.08 3.77 -3.57
N ILE A 171 12.73 2.62 -3.77
CA ILE A 171 12.81 1.86 -5.03
C ILE A 171 12.39 0.40 -4.83
N CYS A 172 12.39 -0.39 -5.90
CA CYS A 172 11.88 -1.77 -5.91
C CYS A 172 12.64 -2.67 -4.91
N SER A 173 13.96 -2.50 -4.82
CA SER A 173 14.92 -3.24 -4.01
C SER A 173 15.10 -2.68 -2.59
N SER A 174 14.46 -1.56 -2.24
CA SER A 174 14.57 -0.96 -0.90
C SER A 174 14.24 -1.96 0.24
N PRO A 175 14.70 -1.74 1.47
CA PRO A 175 14.42 -2.65 2.58
C PRO A 175 12.94 -2.87 2.94
N PHE A 176 12.70 -3.74 3.92
CA PHE A 176 11.39 -3.94 4.53
C PHE A 176 10.95 -2.67 5.29
N GLN A 177 9.64 -2.42 5.39
CA GLN A 177 9.04 -1.25 6.05
C GLN A 177 9.43 0.15 5.49
N THR A 178 10.00 0.24 4.30
CA THR A 178 10.26 1.53 3.63
C THR A 178 9.02 2.11 2.92
N HIS A 179 7.82 1.73 3.35
CA HIS A 179 6.55 2.27 2.83
C HIS A 179 6.34 2.20 1.30
N LYS A 180 6.88 1.18 0.63
CA LYS A 180 6.75 0.99 -0.83
C LYS A 180 5.32 0.85 -1.34
N ARG A 181 4.36 0.56 -0.47
CA ARG A 181 2.98 0.24 -0.87
C ARG A 181 2.13 1.50 -0.81
N PHE A 182 1.55 1.89 -1.93
CA PHE A 182 0.41 2.81 -1.92
C PHE A 182 -0.84 2.08 -1.44
N LYS A 183 -1.76 2.81 -0.82
CA LYS A 183 -3.03 2.29 -0.31
C LYS A 183 -4.16 2.71 -1.24
N VAL A 184 -5.09 1.80 -1.53
CA VAL A 184 -6.31 2.05 -2.30
C VAL A 184 -7.50 1.85 -1.36
N ALA A 185 -8.00 2.92 -0.78
CA ALA A 185 -9.22 2.90 0.03
C ALA A 185 -10.43 2.83 -0.90
N MET A 186 -11.02 1.64 -1.06
CA MET A 186 -12.21 1.42 -1.87
C MET A 186 -13.42 2.03 -1.16
N LEU A 187 -14.12 2.98 -1.78
CA LEU A 187 -15.18 3.78 -1.14
C LEU A 187 -16.59 3.24 -1.44
N PRO A 188 -17.65 3.72 -0.76
CA PRO A 188 -19.01 3.18 -0.93
C PRO A 188 -19.51 3.16 -2.37
N ALA A 189 -19.18 4.18 -3.18
CA ALA A 189 -19.53 4.25 -4.59
C ALA A 189 -19.07 3.03 -5.42
N SER A 190 -18.03 2.32 -4.97
CA SER A 190 -17.56 1.08 -5.60
C SER A 190 -18.50 -0.12 -5.44
N VAL A 191 -19.50 -0.04 -4.56
CA VAL A 191 -20.42 -1.15 -4.28
C VAL A 191 -21.87 -0.69 -4.11
N ASP A 192 -22.19 0.57 -4.45
CA ASP A 192 -23.32 1.27 -3.84
C ASP A 192 -24.64 0.50 -3.99
N ASP A 193 -25.12 0.20 -5.18
CA ASP A 193 -26.35 -0.54 -5.45
C ASP A 193 -26.19 -2.07 -5.45
N ILE A 194 -25.10 -2.60 -4.89
CA ILE A 194 -24.73 -4.02 -4.97
C ILE A 194 -24.96 -4.71 -3.62
N ASP A 195 -25.90 -5.66 -3.60
CA ASP A 195 -26.18 -6.46 -2.40
C ASP A 195 -25.25 -7.67 -2.25
N SER A 196 -24.76 -8.21 -3.36
CA SER A 196 -23.83 -9.35 -3.40
C SER A 196 -23.19 -9.49 -4.77
N GLY A 197 -21.93 -9.93 -4.83
CA GLY A 197 -21.20 -10.17 -6.08
C GLY A 197 -20.26 -9.03 -6.45
N ASP A 198 -19.93 -8.92 -7.73
CA ASP A 198 -18.98 -7.92 -8.23
C ASP A 198 -19.51 -6.50 -8.03
N GLY A 199 -18.67 -5.64 -7.45
CA GLY A 199 -18.88 -4.21 -7.41
C GLY A 199 -18.58 -3.51 -8.73
N HIS A 200 -18.56 -2.19 -8.67
CA HIS A 200 -18.12 -1.32 -9.75
C HIS A 200 -16.59 -1.26 -9.80
N GLY A 201 -16.04 -1.04 -11.00
CA GLY A 201 -14.59 -0.95 -11.20
C GLY A 201 -13.98 0.36 -10.70
N ILE A 202 -12.87 0.27 -9.98
CA ILE A 202 -11.97 1.38 -9.66
C ILE A 202 -10.83 1.34 -10.67
N ASP A 203 -10.71 2.38 -11.50
CA ASP A 203 -9.80 2.40 -12.64
C ASP A 203 -8.55 3.24 -12.37
N LEU A 204 -7.41 2.57 -12.22
CA LEU A 204 -6.09 3.21 -12.18
C LEU A 204 -5.48 3.19 -13.58
N VAL A 205 -5.33 4.37 -14.19
CA VAL A 205 -4.88 4.50 -15.58
C VAL A 205 -3.39 4.83 -15.63
N PHE A 206 -2.63 4.15 -16.48
CA PHE A 206 -1.19 4.37 -16.64
C PHE A 206 -0.86 4.73 -18.08
N ASN A 207 -0.01 5.75 -18.24
CA ASN A 207 0.52 6.11 -19.55
C ASN A 207 1.64 5.14 -19.92
N VAL A 208 1.69 4.76 -21.20
CA VAL A 208 2.70 3.84 -21.72
C VAL A 208 3.26 4.41 -23.02
N GLN A 209 4.58 4.32 -23.17
CA GLN A 209 5.30 4.77 -24.35
C GLN A 209 5.94 3.57 -25.03
N ASP A 210 5.69 3.42 -26.33
CA ASP A 210 6.35 2.39 -27.13
C ASP A 210 7.85 2.66 -27.20
N GLU A 211 8.66 1.62 -27.01
CA GLU A 211 10.09 1.70 -27.26
C GLU A 211 10.41 1.34 -28.72
N THR A 212 11.50 1.89 -29.23
CA THR A 212 11.93 1.59 -30.60
C THR A 212 12.44 0.15 -30.65
N ILE A 213 11.73 -0.71 -31.37
CA ILE A 213 12.11 -2.11 -31.56
C ILE A 213 13.36 -2.18 -32.45
N ASP A 214 14.39 -2.92 -32.03
CA ASP A 214 15.47 -3.32 -32.94
C ASP A 214 14.88 -4.25 -34.01
N PRO A 215 15.04 -3.96 -35.32
CA PRO A 215 14.54 -4.83 -36.39
C PRO A 215 14.97 -6.30 -36.28
N GLU A 216 16.07 -6.59 -35.59
CA GLU A 216 16.53 -7.97 -35.35
C GLU A 216 15.76 -8.70 -34.23
N ALA A 217 14.93 -7.99 -33.44
CA ALA A 217 14.14 -8.50 -32.32
C ALA A 217 12.62 -8.59 -32.61
N GLU A 218 12.18 -8.34 -33.84
CA GLU A 218 10.76 -8.22 -34.23
C GLU A 218 9.93 -9.51 -33.98
N ASP A 219 10.58 -10.68 -33.92
CA ASP A 219 9.93 -11.98 -33.69
C ASP A 219 9.80 -12.36 -32.20
N GLN A 220 10.29 -11.54 -31.25
CA GLN A 220 10.21 -11.84 -29.82
C GLN A 220 9.07 -11.07 -29.15
N ILE A 221 8.31 -11.75 -28.28
CA ILE A 221 7.38 -11.09 -27.36
C ILE A 221 8.23 -10.27 -26.38
N ALA A 222 8.38 -8.98 -26.66
CA ALA A 222 9.07 -8.03 -25.80
C ALA A 222 8.06 -7.50 -24.77
N LEU A 223 8.17 -7.99 -23.54
CA LEU A 223 7.36 -7.56 -22.40
C LEU A 223 8.25 -6.98 -21.33
N ARG A 224 7.89 -5.81 -20.84
CA ARG A 224 8.48 -5.19 -19.66
C ARG A 224 7.63 -5.54 -18.46
N SER A 225 8.27 -6.14 -17.45
CA SER A 225 7.60 -6.52 -16.21
C SER A 225 7.69 -5.41 -15.16
N TYR A 226 6.58 -5.16 -14.48
CA TYR A 226 6.45 -4.21 -13.37
C TYR A 226 5.89 -4.94 -12.15
N GLN A 227 6.64 -4.98 -11.05
CA GLN A 227 6.08 -5.42 -9.78
C GLN A 227 5.21 -4.31 -9.19
N VAL A 228 4.00 -4.64 -8.74
CA VAL A 228 3.13 -3.67 -8.07
C VAL A 228 3.18 -3.86 -6.56
N PHE A 229 3.46 -2.77 -5.85
CA PHE A 229 3.42 -2.73 -4.40
C PHE A 229 2.21 -1.91 -3.98
N SER A 230 1.12 -2.58 -3.60
CA SER A 230 -0.09 -1.91 -3.15
C SER A 230 -0.76 -2.62 -1.98
N LYS A 231 -1.64 -1.89 -1.30
CA LYS A 231 -2.64 -2.40 -0.39
C LYS A 231 -4.00 -1.94 -0.89
N ILE A 232 -5.03 -2.78 -0.78
CA ILE A 232 -6.42 -2.40 -0.96
C ILE A 232 -7.11 -2.41 0.40
N ASN A 233 -7.95 -1.43 0.66
CA ASN A 233 -8.58 -1.23 1.97
C ASN A 233 -10.09 -1.18 1.81
N ASN A 234 -10.82 -1.85 2.71
CA ASN A 234 -12.28 -1.91 2.63
C ASN A 234 -12.95 -0.74 3.37
N TYR A 235 -13.10 0.38 2.67
CA TYR A 235 -13.90 1.54 3.11
C TYR A 235 -15.27 1.60 2.41
N THR A 236 -15.71 0.48 1.82
CA THR A 236 -16.92 0.40 1.01
C THR A 236 -18.20 0.48 1.84
N GLY A 237 -18.07 0.34 3.17
CA GLY A 237 -19.20 0.22 4.09
C GLY A 237 -19.91 -1.14 4.02
N ARG A 238 -19.42 -2.11 3.22
CA ARG A 238 -19.95 -3.48 3.13
C ARG A 238 -18.86 -4.53 3.39
N ARG A 239 -19.25 -5.71 3.87
CA ARG A 239 -18.35 -6.87 3.91
C ARG A 239 -18.02 -7.33 2.50
N LEU A 240 -16.75 -7.67 2.29
CA LEU A 240 -16.25 -8.22 1.03
C LEU A 240 -15.88 -9.69 1.20
N SER A 241 -16.19 -10.50 0.20
CA SER A 241 -15.77 -11.90 0.09
C SER A 241 -14.48 -12.08 -0.72
N GLY A 242 -13.92 -10.98 -1.22
CA GLY A 242 -12.69 -10.95 -2.00
C GLY A 242 -12.61 -9.73 -2.92
N TYR A 243 -11.74 -9.82 -3.92
CA TYR A 243 -11.55 -8.80 -4.95
C TYR A 243 -11.21 -9.44 -6.30
N LYS A 244 -11.27 -8.63 -7.36
CA LYS A 244 -10.68 -8.91 -8.67
C LYS A 244 -9.78 -7.76 -9.11
N LEU A 245 -8.74 -8.10 -9.84
CA LEU A 245 -7.93 -7.20 -10.64
C LEU A 245 -8.13 -7.57 -12.10
N VAL A 246 -8.38 -6.59 -12.95
CA VAL A 246 -8.50 -6.77 -14.39
C VAL A 246 -7.63 -5.74 -15.08
N ILE A 247 -6.85 -6.15 -16.08
CA ILE A 247 -6.05 -5.23 -16.89
C ILE A 247 -6.65 -5.10 -18.29
N GLY A 248 -6.61 -3.89 -18.84
CA GLY A 248 -7.24 -3.60 -20.13
C GLY A 248 -7.00 -2.17 -20.60
N THR A 249 -7.89 -1.69 -21.47
CA THR A 249 -7.87 -0.31 -22.00
C THR A 249 -9.22 0.35 -21.81
N GLY A 250 -9.24 1.69 -21.76
CA GLY A 250 -10.44 2.47 -21.47
C GLY A 250 -10.73 2.57 -19.97
N ARG A 251 -11.85 3.20 -19.62
CA ARG A 251 -12.31 3.40 -18.24
C ARG A 251 -13.84 3.30 -18.15
N GLY A 252 -14.34 3.08 -16.95
CA GLY A 252 -15.73 2.95 -16.60
C GLY A 252 -16.49 2.03 -17.56
N SER A 253 -17.54 2.51 -18.22
CA SER A 253 -18.33 1.73 -19.17
C SER A 253 -17.62 1.41 -20.48
N GLU A 254 -16.59 2.16 -20.84
CA GLU A 254 -15.78 1.96 -22.05
C GLU A 254 -14.59 1.03 -21.83
N PHE A 255 -14.34 0.62 -20.59
CA PHE A 255 -13.26 -0.34 -20.27
C PHE A 255 -13.50 -1.67 -20.96
N LYS A 256 -12.43 -2.21 -21.55
CA LYS A 256 -12.36 -3.56 -22.08
C LYS A 256 -11.10 -4.22 -21.58
N SER A 257 -11.24 -5.42 -21.06
CA SER A 257 -10.09 -6.23 -20.65
C SER A 257 -9.17 -6.55 -21.84
N ALA A 258 -7.93 -6.92 -21.55
CA ALA A 258 -6.95 -7.24 -22.58
C ALA A 258 -7.42 -8.39 -23.49
N SER A 259 -8.04 -9.43 -22.93
CA SER A 259 -8.57 -10.58 -23.67
C SER A 259 -9.84 -10.27 -24.47
N GLU A 260 -10.69 -9.34 -24.01
CA GLU A 260 -11.81 -8.84 -24.81
C GLU A 260 -11.34 -8.00 -26.00
N SER A 261 -10.16 -7.38 -25.86
CA SER A 261 -9.53 -6.55 -26.88
C SER A 261 -8.53 -7.31 -27.76
N ASN A 262 -8.26 -8.58 -27.47
CA ASN A 262 -7.24 -9.43 -28.12
C ASN A 262 -5.83 -8.80 -28.08
N ILE A 263 -5.44 -8.29 -26.92
CA ILE A 263 -4.11 -7.70 -26.65
C ILE A 263 -3.43 -8.36 -25.44
N GLU A 264 -3.85 -9.54 -25.03
CA GLU A 264 -3.24 -10.29 -23.93
C GLU A 264 -1.77 -10.68 -24.21
N ASP A 265 -1.39 -10.75 -25.49
CA ASP A 265 -0.01 -10.98 -25.95
C ASP A 265 0.97 -9.87 -25.52
N ARG A 266 0.45 -8.65 -25.31
CA ARG A 266 1.23 -7.44 -24.97
C ARG A 266 0.83 -6.82 -23.63
N LEU A 267 -0.28 -7.26 -23.02
CA LEU A 267 -0.77 -6.70 -21.76
C LEU A 267 -1.40 -7.79 -20.90
N HIS A 268 -0.71 -8.20 -19.84
CA HIS A 268 -1.24 -9.22 -18.93
C HIS A 268 -0.68 -9.08 -17.50
N LEU A 269 -1.40 -9.69 -16.57
CA LEU A 269 -1.07 -9.86 -15.16
C LEU A 269 -0.35 -11.20 -14.94
N SER A 270 0.47 -11.25 -13.89
CA SER A 270 1.07 -12.48 -13.40
C SER A 270 1.13 -12.51 -11.87
N LEU A 271 0.93 -13.70 -11.30
CA LEU A 271 1.18 -14.00 -9.88
C LEU A 271 2.65 -14.38 -9.60
N GLY A 272 3.55 -14.22 -10.58
CA GLY A 272 4.98 -14.55 -10.46
C GLY A 272 5.26 -16.07 -10.40
N ARG A 273 4.27 -16.91 -10.72
CA ARG A 273 4.41 -18.36 -10.68
C ARG A 273 5.32 -18.84 -11.80
N GLY A 274 6.37 -19.57 -11.47
CA GLY A 274 7.32 -20.09 -12.45
C GLY A 274 8.24 -19.04 -13.07
N GLU A 275 8.28 -17.82 -12.52
CA GLU A 275 9.07 -16.69 -13.05
C GLU A 275 10.31 -16.36 -12.20
N GLY A 276 10.52 -17.12 -11.13
CA GLY A 276 11.60 -16.93 -10.16
C GLY A 276 12.97 -17.34 -10.67
N ALA A 277 13.98 -16.89 -9.94
CA ALA A 277 15.38 -17.17 -10.22
C ALA A 277 16.17 -17.38 -8.93
N SER A 278 17.21 -18.20 -9.01
CA SER A 278 18.22 -18.36 -7.98
C SER A 278 19.49 -17.56 -8.29
N GLY A 279 20.37 -17.48 -7.30
CA GLY A 279 21.58 -16.67 -7.37
C GLY A 279 21.34 -15.22 -6.92
N GLY A 280 22.43 -14.52 -6.61
CA GLY A 280 22.38 -13.09 -6.30
C GLY A 280 22.23 -12.25 -7.56
N HIS A 281 22.05 -10.94 -7.39
CA HIS A 281 21.91 -9.97 -8.47
C HIS A 281 22.93 -10.16 -9.63
N GLU A 282 24.21 -10.40 -9.29
CA GLU A 282 25.29 -10.54 -10.28
C GLU A 282 25.30 -11.89 -11.04
N ASN A 283 24.52 -12.88 -10.60
CA ASN A 283 24.52 -14.23 -11.18
C ASN A 283 23.12 -14.84 -11.11
N LEU A 284 22.14 -14.09 -11.61
CA LEU A 284 20.73 -14.45 -11.64
C LEU A 284 20.51 -15.58 -12.64
N VAL A 285 20.02 -16.72 -12.17
CA VAL A 285 19.75 -17.93 -12.95
C VAL A 285 18.27 -18.28 -12.78
N TYR A 286 17.49 -18.06 -13.83
CA TYR A 286 16.09 -18.44 -13.85
C TYR A 286 15.94 -19.96 -13.72
N ASP A 287 15.19 -20.38 -12.72
CA ASP A 287 15.02 -21.78 -12.34
C ASP A 287 13.56 -22.23 -12.33
N GLY A 288 12.64 -21.32 -12.68
CA GLY A 288 11.21 -21.62 -12.73
C GLY A 288 10.57 -21.78 -11.34
N SER A 289 11.21 -21.25 -10.29
CA SER A 289 10.58 -21.06 -8.98
C SER A 289 9.50 -19.98 -9.03
N ASP A 290 8.77 -19.78 -7.94
CA ASP A 290 7.79 -18.69 -7.83
C ASP A 290 8.47 -17.44 -7.26
N ILE A 291 8.16 -16.26 -7.80
CA ILE A 291 8.70 -14.98 -7.29
C ILE A 291 8.14 -14.64 -5.90
N PHE A 292 6.87 -14.98 -5.69
CA PHE A 292 6.15 -14.74 -4.44
C PHE A 292 5.80 -16.08 -3.80
N GLU A 293 5.91 -16.14 -2.48
CA GLU A 293 5.41 -17.29 -1.73
C GLU A 293 3.88 -17.38 -1.88
N SER A 294 3.36 -18.61 -2.00
CA SER A 294 1.95 -18.85 -2.32
C SER A 294 0.97 -18.26 -1.30
N ASP A 295 1.39 -18.15 -0.04
CA ASP A 295 0.62 -17.61 1.07
C ASP A 295 0.81 -16.09 1.25
N SER A 296 1.55 -15.43 0.36
CA SER A 296 1.91 -14.01 0.45
C SER A 296 1.33 -13.16 -0.68
N LEU A 297 0.40 -13.71 -1.47
CA LEU A 297 -0.15 -13.02 -2.66
C LEU A 297 -1.23 -11.99 -2.32
N ALA A 298 -2.08 -12.28 -1.33
CA ALA A 298 -3.18 -11.42 -0.90
C ALA A 298 -3.45 -11.60 0.59
N THR A 299 -2.78 -10.84 1.45
CA THR A 299 -2.74 -11.09 2.90
C THR A 299 -2.98 -9.85 3.73
N PHE A 300 -3.55 -10.04 4.91
CA PHE A 300 -3.58 -9.02 5.96
C PHE A 300 -2.19 -8.85 6.59
N SER A 301 -2.06 -7.86 7.49
CA SER A 301 -0.79 -7.54 8.17
C SER A 301 -0.21 -8.74 8.93
N HIS A 302 1.08 -9.03 8.73
CA HIS A 302 1.75 -10.18 9.36
C HIS A 302 1.84 -10.05 10.89
N GLY A 303 1.95 -8.82 11.40
CA GLY A 303 1.90 -8.56 12.85
C GLY A 303 0.57 -8.97 13.50
N LEU A 304 -0.50 -9.04 12.70
CA LEU A 304 -1.80 -9.54 13.14
C LEU A 304 -1.98 -11.04 12.87
N PHE A 305 -1.45 -11.55 11.76
CA PHE A 305 -1.66 -12.93 11.31
C PHE A 305 -0.40 -13.49 10.66
N GLY A 306 0.18 -14.54 11.24
CA GLY A 306 1.36 -15.20 10.67
C GLY A 306 2.29 -15.79 11.72
N ALA A 307 3.18 -16.68 11.29
CA ALA A 307 4.19 -17.28 12.17
C ALA A 307 5.42 -16.37 12.26
N PRO A 308 6.25 -16.49 13.32
CA PRO A 308 7.48 -15.74 13.42
C PRO A 308 8.37 -15.91 12.18
N ASP A 309 8.95 -14.80 11.73
CA ASP A 309 9.93 -14.75 10.67
C ASP A 309 11.10 -13.80 11.03
N LYS A 310 11.86 -13.35 10.03
CA LYS A 310 12.99 -12.44 10.26
C LYS A 310 12.57 -11.00 10.62
N HIS A 311 11.32 -10.63 10.36
CA HIS A 311 10.76 -9.30 10.57
C HIS A 311 9.81 -9.24 11.78
N PHE A 312 9.09 -10.33 12.06
CA PHE A 312 8.19 -10.48 13.20
C PHE A 312 8.65 -11.64 14.06
N THR A 313 9.13 -11.36 15.28
CA THR A 313 9.74 -12.41 16.12
C THR A 313 8.74 -13.22 16.96
N SER A 314 7.45 -12.85 16.91
CA SER A 314 6.33 -13.52 17.58
C SER A 314 5.28 -13.97 16.57
N ASN A 315 4.34 -14.84 16.99
CA ASN A 315 3.15 -15.10 16.19
C ASN A 315 2.33 -13.81 16.06
N GLY A 316 1.53 -13.74 14.99
CA GLY A 316 0.55 -12.67 14.80
C GLY A 316 -0.42 -12.60 15.97
N PHE A 317 -0.84 -11.38 16.31
CA PHE A 317 -1.67 -11.13 17.49
C PHE A 317 -2.96 -11.97 17.52
N PHE A 318 -3.56 -12.25 16.35
CA PHE A 318 -4.82 -12.97 16.21
C PHE A 318 -4.67 -14.42 15.76
N ASP A 319 -3.61 -14.79 15.04
CA ASP A 319 -3.36 -16.17 14.63
C ASP A 319 -1.88 -16.34 14.22
N MET A 320 -1.34 -17.53 14.43
CA MET A 320 -0.06 -17.95 13.85
C MET A 320 -0.15 -18.25 12.35
N ARG A 321 -1.35 -18.37 11.80
CA ARG A 321 -1.60 -18.61 10.37
C ARG A 321 -1.85 -17.29 9.66
N THR A 322 -1.34 -17.17 8.44
CA THR A 322 -1.62 -16.03 7.56
C THR A 322 -3.12 -15.92 7.26
N ALA A 323 -3.66 -14.71 7.28
CA ALA A 323 -5.03 -14.41 6.91
C ALA A 323 -5.07 -13.62 5.59
N GLY A 324 -6.11 -13.83 4.79
CA GLY A 324 -6.24 -13.20 3.48
C GLY A 324 -7.06 -14.04 2.51
N PHE A 325 -6.68 -14.08 1.24
CA PHE A 325 -7.36 -14.83 0.19
C PHE A 325 -6.41 -15.66 -0.66
N ASP A 326 -6.84 -16.88 -0.99
CA ASP A 326 -6.29 -17.62 -2.13
C ASP A 326 -6.66 -16.90 -3.42
N VAL A 327 -5.68 -16.72 -4.31
CA VAL A 327 -5.88 -16.05 -5.59
C VAL A 327 -5.48 -16.93 -6.77
N LEU A 328 -6.23 -16.79 -7.86
CA LEU A 328 -5.93 -17.38 -9.16
C LEU A 328 -5.83 -16.28 -10.22
N GLN A 329 -5.21 -16.64 -11.34
CA GLN A 329 -5.17 -15.82 -12.54
C GLN A 329 -5.99 -16.47 -13.67
N GLY A 330 -6.53 -15.67 -14.57
CA GLY A 330 -7.36 -16.13 -15.68
C GLY A 330 -7.71 -15.01 -16.67
N CYS A 331 -8.80 -15.21 -17.41
CA CYS A 331 -9.31 -14.27 -18.40
C CYS A 331 -10.71 -13.77 -18.06
N MET A 332 -10.97 -12.50 -18.36
CA MET A 332 -12.34 -11.97 -18.46
C MET A 332 -13.10 -12.60 -19.63
N SER A 333 -12.47 -12.68 -20.81
CA SER A 333 -13.09 -13.27 -21.99
C SER A 333 -13.26 -14.79 -21.82
N THR A 334 -14.46 -15.30 -22.13
CA THR A 334 -14.73 -16.74 -22.17
C THR A 334 -14.54 -17.34 -23.56
N ALA A 335 -13.93 -16.61 -24.49
CA ALA A 335 -13.68 -17.10 -25.84
C ALA A 335 -12.68 -18.26 -25.83
N ASP A 336 -12.85 -19.22 -26.75
CA ASP A 336 -11.90 -20.32 -26.93
C ASP A 336 -10.52 -19.74 -27.29
N GLY A 337 -9.51 -20.08 -26.47
CA GLY A 337 -8.13 -19.62 -26.66
C GLY A 337 -7.77 -18.31 -25.95
N ALA A 338 -8.71 -17.69 -25.22
CA ALA A 338 -8.39 -16.57 -24.34
C ALA A 338 -7.35 -17.00 -23.28
N CYS A 339 -6.41 -16.10 -22.93
CA CYS A 339 -5.33 -16.37 -21.98
C CYS A 339 -4.45 -17.56 -22.37
N ALA A 340 -3.98 -17.55 -23.62
CA ALA A 340 -3.07 -18.59 -24.08
C ALA A 340 -1.82 -18.70 -23.19
N SER A 341 -1.37 -19.93 -23.01
CA SER A 341 -0.06 -20.19 -22.42
C SER A 341 1.05 -19.93 -23.42
N TYR A 342 2.19 -19.46 -22.93
CA TYR A 342 3.40 -19.21 -23.72
C TYR A 342 4.63 -19.74 -22.98
N SER A 343 5.66 -20.14 -23.74
CA SER A 343 6.92 -20.62 -23.16
C SER A 343 7.58 -19.52 -22.35
N ASN A 344 8.08 -19.83 -21.14
CA ASN A 344 8.80 -18.85 -20.33
C ASN A 344 10.12 -18.46 -21.04
N PRO A 345 10.24 -17.23 -21.57
CA PRO A 345 11.40 -16.83 -22.35
C PRO A 345 12.68 -16.73 -21.51
N MET A 346 12.55 -16.73 -20.18
CA MET A 346 13.68 -16.60 -19.25
C MET A 346 14.36 -17.95 -18.96
N THR A 347 13.80 -19.07 -19.40
CA THR A 347 14.31 -20.42 -19.13
C THR A 347 14.75 -21.12 -20.42
N GLU A 348 15.82 -21.93 -20.37
CA GLU A 348 16.36 -22.60 -21.56
C GLU A 348 15.36 -23.56 -22.23
N GLU A 349 14.48 -24.19 -21.44
CA GLU A 349 13.48 -25.15 -21.93
C GLU A 349 12.11 -24.51 -22.19
N GLY A 350 11.94 -23.21 -21.90
CA GLY A 350 10.65 -22.55 -21.99
C GLY A 350 9.63 -22.99 -20.93
N LEU A 351 10.11 -23.60 -19.83
CA LEU A 351 9.30 -24.23 -18.79
C LEU A 351 9.57 -23.60 -17.41
N PRO A 352 8.55 -23.47 -16.54
CA PRO A 352 7.14 -23.78 -16.82
C PRO A 352 6.53 -22.81 -17.84
N GLU A 353 5.44 -23.22 -18.51
CA GLU A 353 4.70 -22.29 -19.37
C GLU A 353 4.04 -21.20 -18.52
N LEU A 354 4.07 -19.97 -19.02
CA LEU A 354 3.41 -18.82 -18.43
C LEU A 354 2.04 -18.62 -19.07
N MET A 355 1.18 -17.84 -18.43
CA MET A 355 -0.17 -17.53 -18.93
C MET A 355 -0.30 -16.03 -19.17
N ALA A 356 -0.82 -15.66 -20.34
CA ALA A 356 -1.19 -14.29 -20.68
C ALA A 356 -2.53 -13.90 -20.03
N SER A 357 -2.58 -13.89 -18.70
CA SER A 357 -3.82 -13.61 -17.94
C SER A 357 -4.16 -12.14 -17.85
N ASP A 358 -5.42 -11.75 -18.04
CA ASP A 358 -5.84 -10.36 -17.83
C ASP A 358 -6.62 -10.14 -16.54
N MET A 359 -6.85 -11.20 -15.76
CA MET A 359 -7.54 -11.17 -14.48
C MET A 359 -6.75 -11.89 -13.39
N ILE A 360 -6.73 -11.31 -12.19
CA ILE A 360 -6.46 -12.00 -10.93
C ILE A 360 -7.71 -11.89 -10.05
N TYR A 361 -8.12 -12.96 -9.37
CA TYR A 361 -9.32 -12.94 -8.53
C TYR A 361 -9.17 -13.81 -7.28
N SER A 362 -9.81 -13.37 -6.19
CA SER A 362 -9.96 -14.15 -4.98
C SER A 362 -10.85 -15.37 -5.21
N THR A 363 -10.50 -16.49 -4.58
CA THR A 363 -11.23 -17.76 -4.72
C THR A 363 -11.81 -18.25 -3.40
N SER A 364 -10.96 -18.38 -2.39
CA SER A 364 -11.32 -18.72 -1.02
C SER A 364 -10.58 -17.82 -0.05
N ALA A 365 -11.14 -17.66 1.14
CA ALA A 365 -10.42 -17.11 2.26
C ALA A 365 -9.33 -18.10 2.74
N LEU A 366 -8.16 -17.57 3.13
CA LEU A 366 -7.14 -18.36 3.79
C LEU A 366 -7.63 -18.83 5.17
N ALA A 367 -7.28 -20.07 5.51
CA ALA A 367 -7.63 -20.72 6.76
C ALA A 367 -6.92 -20.06 7.96
N SER A 368 -7.62 -19.15 8.64
CA SER A 368 -7.14 -18.47 9.86
C SER A 368 -8.32 -18.10 10.76
N HIS A 369 -8.03 -17.66 11.99
CA HIS A 369 -9.02 -17.15 12.92
C HIS A 369 -9.70 -15.86 12.44
N TYR A 370 -9.20 -15.21 11.37
CA TYR A 370 -9.96 -14.13 10.72
C TYR A 370 -11.30 -14.66 10.18
N HIS A 371 -11.26 -15.76 9.43
CA HIS A 371 -12.41 -16.31 8.72
C HIS A 371 -13.06 -17.50 9.44
N GLU A 372 -12.30 -18.24 10.25
CA GLU A 372 -12.74 -19.46 10.91
C GLU A 372 -13.31 -19.23 12.31
N THR A 373 -14.48 -19.84 12.56
CA THR A 373 -15.09 -19.94 13.89
C THR A 373 -14.66 -21.24 14.58
N LEU A 374 -13.49 -21.25 15.24
CA LEU A 374 -13.03 -22.40 16.03
C LEU A 374 -12.74 -21.98 17.48
N GLY A 375 -13.15 -22.83 18.43
CA GLY A 375 -13.45 -22.48 19.83
C GLY A 375 -12.31 -22.20 20.84
N VAL A 376 -12.76 -22.13 22.11
CA VAL A 376 -12.25 -21.52 23.37
C VAL A 376 -12.70 -20.07 23.54
N ILE A 377 -12.57 -19.25 22.50
CA ILE A 377 -13.54 -18.20 22.13
C ILE A 377 -14.18 -18.74 20.85
N GLU A 378 -15.50 -18.77 20.70
CA GLU A 378 -16.13 -19.27 19.47
C GLU A 378 -15.78 -18.37 18.26
N GLY A 379 -14.63 -18.60 17.62
CA GLY A 379 -14.07 -17.77 16.53
C GLY A 379 -13.67 -16.36 16.95
N LEU A 380 -12.71 -15.75 16.24
CA LEU A 380 -12.70 -14.30 16.25
C LEU A 380 -13.95 -13.84 15.47
N PRO A 381 -14.70 -12.83 15.93
CA PRO A 381 -15.93 -12.39 15.26
C PRO A 381 -15.67 -11.58 13.99
N LEU A 382 -14.45 -11.65 13.41
CA LEU A 382 -14.06 -10.88 12.24
C LEU A 382 -14.87 -11.34 11.03
N GLY A 383 -14.83 -12.64 10.68
CA GLY A 383 -15.62 -13.22 9.59
C GLY A 383 -15.01 -12.93 8.21
N GLU A 384 -15.84 -12.60 7.22
CA GLU A 384 -15.34 -12.10 5.93
C GLU A 384 -14.80 -10.67 6.05
N TRP A 385 -14.11 -10.20 5.00
CA TRP A 385 -13.35 -8.95 5.04
C TRP A 385 -14.20 -7.76 5.50
N LEU A 386 -13.87 -7.23 6.67
CA LEU A 386 -14.61 -6.20 7.37
C LEU A 386 -14.56 -4.85 6.64
N PRO A 387 -15.67 -4.08 6.62
CA PRO A 387 -15.64 -2.67 6.27
C PRO A 387 -15.15 -1.81 7.44
N SER A 388 -14.60 -0.63 7.13
CA SER A 388 -14.10 0.35 8.10
C SER A 388 -15.07 0.66 9.23
N LYS A 389 -16.36 0.81 8.93
CA LYS A 389 -17.40 1.06 9.94
C LYS A 389 -17.50 -0.02 11.04
N TRP A 390 -16.89 -1.19 10.84
CA TRP A 390 -16.88 -2.33 11.77
C TRP A 390 -15.47 -2.66 12.29
N GLN A 391 -14.50 -1.78 12.10
CA GLN A 391 -13.17 -1.96 12.65
C GLN A 391 -13.21 -2.09 14.19
N PRO A 392 -12.48 -3.05 14.77
CA PRO A 392 -12.43 -3.21 16.22
C PRO A 392 -11.56 -2.13 16.86
N LYS A 393 -11.91 -1.77 18.09
CA LYS A 393 -11.11 -0.88 18.94
C LYS A 393 -10.01 -1.64 19.66
N ALA A 394 -8.90 -0.97 19.93
CA ALA A 394 -7.69 -1.56 20.51
C ALA A 394 -6.89 -0.59 21.38
N VAL A 395 -6.07 -1.17 22.26
CA VAL A 395 -4.99 -0.50 22.99
C VAL A 395 -3.67 -0.81 22.27
N PHE A 396 -2.93 0.22 21.93
CA PHE A 396 -1.60 0.15 21.34
C PHE A 396 -0.55 0.66 22.33
N PHE A 397 0.66 0.12 22.25
CA PHE A 397 1.82 0.56 23.01
C PHE A 397 2.93 1.01 22.05
N ASP A 398 3.34 2.25 22.19
CA ASP A 398 4.44 2.87 21.50
C ASP A 398 5.71 2.70 22.34
N GLU A 399 6.66 1.88 21.87
CA GLU A 399 7.82 1.48 22.67
C GLU A 399 8.88 2.58 22.78
N ASP A 400 8.98 3.46 21.78
CA ASP A 400 10.09 4.40 21.61
C ASP A 400 9.65 5.85 21.35
N ASN A 401 8.34 6.11 21.26
CA ASN A 401 7.78 7.42 20.95
C ASN A 401 8.27 7.94 19.58
N ASP A 402 8.59 7.01 18.69
CA ASP A 402 9.00 7.28 17.32
C ASP A 402 7.77 7.15 16.40
N PRO A 403 7.28 8.24 15.78
CA PRO A 403 6.17 8.16 14.84
C PRO A 403 6.48 7.31 13.59
N GLU A 404 7.74 6.89 13.39
CA GLU A 404 8.16 6.00 12.31
C GLU A 404 7.98 4.52 12.64
N THR A 405 7.85 4.16 13.93
CA THR A 405 7.65 2.76 14.34
C THR A 405 6.16 2.45 14.55
N ASP A 406 5.78 1.22 14.17
CA ASP A 406 4.40 0.77 14.36
C ASP A 406 4.19 0.42 15.84
N ALA A 407 3.15 1.01 16.46
CA ALA A 407 2.80 0.68 17.83
C ALA A 407 2.34 -0.79 17.97
N THR A 408 2.72 -1.41 19.09
CA THR A 408 2.39 -2.82 19.36
C THR A 408 0.96 -2.96 19.88
N LEU A 409 0.17 -3.84 19.28
CA LEU A 409 -1.18 -4.17 19.74
C LEU A 409 -1.12 -4.94 21.07
N ILE A 410 -1.72 -4.37 22.12
CA ILE A 410 -1.75 -4.95 23.47
C ILE A 410 -3.07 -5.67 23.73
N ALA A 411 -4.18 -5.02 23.38
CA ALA A 411 -5.52 -5.50 23.67
C ALA A 411 -6.51 -5.07 22.59
N TRP A 412 -7.57 -5.84 22.40
CA TRP A 412 -8.69 -5.45 21.52
C TRP A 412 -10.05 -5.73 22.19
N TRP A 413 -11.07 -5.00 21.74
CA TRP A 413 -12.43 -5.13 22.26
C TRP A 413 -13.27 -6.12 21.44
N ASP A 414 -13.73 -7.21 22.06
CA ASP A 414 -14.54 -8.26 21.40
C ASP A 414 -16.05 -7.96 21.37
N GLY A 415 -16.48 -6.85 21.96
CA GLY A 415 -17.90 -6.49 22.16
C GLY A 415 -18.39 -6.71 23.60
N ASN A 416 -17.70 -7.52 24.39
CA ASN A 416 -18.02 -7.83 25.79
C ASN A 416 -16.83 -7.68 26.74
N ASN A 417 -15.61 -8.00 26.28
CA ASN A 417 -14.39 -8.00 27.06
C ASN A 417 -13.21 -7.47 26.25
N TRP A 418 -12.22 -6.92 26.96
CA TRP A 418 -10.89 -6.69 26.42
C TRP A 418 -10.11 -7.99 26.37
N ARG A 419 -9.46 -8.26 25.23
CA ARG A 419 -8.77 -9.52 24.95
C ARG A 419 -7.30 -9.28 24.62
N GLY A 420 -6.42 -10.11 25.19
CA GLY A 420 -5.01 -10.19 24.83
C GLY A 420 -4.77 -10.99 23.54
N ASN A 421 -3.52 -11.41 23.33
CA ASN A 421 -3.07 -12.07 22.10
C ASN A 421 -3.42 -13.57 22.01
N TYR A 422 -3.25 -14.14 20.82
CA TYR A 422 -3.46 -15.54 20.47
C TYR A 422 -2.59 -16.53 21.26
N ASP A 423 -1.31 -16.24 21.46
CA ASP A 423 -0.35 -17.15 22.10
C ASP A 423 -0.71 -17.43 23.57
N GLU A 424 -1.39 -16.49 24.22
CA GLU A 424 -1.90 -16.63 25.58
C GLU A 424 -3.34 -17.18 25.65
N GLY A 425 -3.94 -17.51 24.50
CA GLY A 425 -5.30 -18.01 24.39
C GLY A 425 -6.38 -16.93 24.57
N PHE A 426 -6.10 -15.69 24.12
CA PHE A 426 -6.99 -14.53 24.21
C PHE A 426 -7.51 -14.27 25.63
N PRO A 427 -6.61 -14.06 26.62
CA PRO A 427 -7.02 -13.83 28.00
C PRO A 427 -7.90 -12.58 28.10
N VAL A 428 -8.87 -12.59 29.03
CA VAL A 428 -9.61 -11.38 29.38
C VAL A 428 -8.70 -10.46 30.18
N ILE A 429 -8.54 -9.23 29.73
CA ILE A 429 -7.80 -8.18 30.43
C ILE A 429 -8.78 -7.44 31.34
N ASP A 430 -8.36 -7.18 32.59
CA ASP A 430 -9.23 -6.53 33.57
C ASP A 430 -9.51 -5.07 33.19
N GLN A 431 -10.74 -4.61 33.42
CA GLN A 431 -11.11 -3.23 33.10
C GLN A 431 -10.25 -2.21 33.85
N THR A 432 -9.81 -2.50 35.08
CA THR A 432 -8.94 -1.61 35.85
C THR A 432 -7.58 -1.42 35.17
N GLU A 433 -7.07 -2.47 34.52
CA GLU A 433 -5.83 -2.41 33.75
C GLU A 433 -6.03 -1.58 32.48
N ILE A 434 -7.13 -1.79 31.75
CA ILE A 434 -7.47 -0.98 30.57
C ILE A 434 -7.66 0.49 30.93
N ASP A 435 -8.35 0.79 32.03
CA ASP A 435 -8.53 2.17 32.51
C ASP A 435 -7.18 2.81 32.84
N TRP A 436 -6.22 2.04 33.37
CA TRP A 436 -4.87 2.52 33.63
C TRP A 436 -4.08 2.77 32.32
N LEU A 437 -4.18 1.87 31.34
CA LEU A 437 -3.56 2.03 30.01
C LEU A 437 -4.14 3.24 29.27
N ALA A 438 -5.47 3.37 29.26
CA ALA A 438 -6.20 4.47 28.62
C ALA A 438 -5.95 5.83 29.31
N ALA A 439 -5.69 5.85 30.62
CA ALA A 439 -5.24 7.06 31.32
C ALA A 439 -3.84 7.52 30.85
N ASN A 440 -3.16 6.67 30.07
CA ASN A 440 -1.88 6.92 29.43
C ASN A 440 -0.86 7.64 30.34
N PRO A 441 -0.57 7.09 31.53
CA PRO A 441 0.17 7.80 32.58
C PRO A 441 1.59 8.18 32.17
N ASN A 442 2.16 7.47 31.20
CA ASN A 442 3.50 7.71 30.67
C ASN A 442 3.48 8.29 29.24
N GLY A 443 2.31 8.42 28.62
CA GLY A 443 2.21 8.94 27.27
C GLY A 443 2.66 7.99 26.16
N LEU A 444 2.63 6.67 26.42
CA LEU A 444 3.08 5.60 25.51
C LEU A 444 1.94 4.68 25.05
N TYR A 445 0.72 4.88 25.53
CA TYR A 445 -0.44 4.06 25.17
C TYR A 445 -1.44 4.89 24.37
N GLU A 446 -2.00 4.27 23.34
CA GLU A 446 -3.03 4.89 22.52
C GLU A 446 -4.25 3.96 22.40
N MET A 447 -5.43 4.57 22.46
CA MET A 447 -6.68 3.89 22.13
C MET A 447 -7.03 4.23 20.68
N GLY A 448 -7.18 3.22 19.84
CA GLY A 448 -7.40 3.41 18.41
C GLY A 448 -8.20 2.30 17.77
N ASP A 449 -8.33 2.38 16.45
CA ASP A 449 -8.93 1.35 15.63
C ASP A 449 -7.85 0.44 15.04
N ILE A 450 -8.13 -0.87 14.92
CA ILE A 450 -7.23 -1.79 14.22
C ILE A 450 -7.49 -1.70 12.71
N GLU A 451 -7.03 -0.63 12.06
CA GLU A 451 -7.20 -0.42 10.61
C GLU A 451 -6.64 -1.60 9.80
N ASP A 452 -5.60 -2.27 10.29
CA ASP A 452 -4.93 -3.36 9.58
C ASP A 452 -5.83 -4.58 9.28
N VAL A 453 -6.96 -4.75 9.97
CA VAL A 453 -7.96 -5.80 9.61
C VAL A 453 -8.74 -5.47 8.35
N LEU A 454 -8.62 -4.23 7.86
CA LEU A 454 -9.19 -3.74 6.61
C LEU A 454 -8.16 -3.78 5.47
N ASN A 455 -6.88 -3.94 5.78
CA ASN A 455 -5.77 -3.66 4.88
C ASN A 455 -5.25 -4.96 4.25
N LEU A 456 -5.63 -5.23 3.01
CA LEU A 456 -5.16 -6.39 2.27
C LEU A 456 -3.97 -6.00 1.38
N GLY A 457 -2.78 -6.49 1.73
CA GLY A 457 -1.60 -6.39 0.88
C GLY A 457 -1.71 -7.34 -0.30
N ILE A 458 -1.54 -6.82 -1.52
CA ILE A 458 -1.61 -7.60 -2.75
C ILE A 458 -0.27 -7.56 -3.49
N ASN A 459 0.15 -8.68 -4.07
CA ASN A 459 1.38 -8.82 -4.83
C ASN A 459 1.07 -9.40 -6.21
N TYR A 460 1.45 -8.68 -7.25
CA TYR A 460 1.30 -9.12 -8.63
C TYR A 460 2.27 -8.37 -9.53
N ILE A 461 2.41 -8.87 -10.75
CA ILE A 461 3.25 -8.31 -11.80
C ILE A 461 2.34 -7.90 -12.97
N ILE A 462 2.62 -6.73 -13.53
CA ILE A 462 2.04 -6.27 -14.79
C ILE A 462 3.11 -6.41 -15.88
N LYS A 463 2.74 -6.99 -17.01
CA LYS A 463 3.60 -7.15 -18.19
C LYS A 463 3.07 -6.29 -19.32
N VAL A 464 3.93 -5.44 -19.87
CA VAL A 464 3.56 -4.42 -20.87
C VAL A 464 4.49 -4.51 -22.07
N GLY A 465 3.92 -4.64 -23.27
CA GLY A 465 4.61 -4.62 -24.56
C GLY A 465 4.17 -3.43 -25.41
N ASN A 466 4.76 -3.29 -26.60
CA ASN A 466 4.46 -2.20 -27.54
C ASN A 466 3.07 -2.31 -28.17
N GLY A 467 2.58 -1.18 -28.68
CA GLY A 467 1.36 -1.08 -29.45
C GLY A 467 0.11 -1.21 -28.57
N ILE A 468 0.16 -0.68 -27.35
CA ILE A 468 -1.02 -0.54 -26.49
C ILE A 468 -1.93 0.55 -27.09
N PRO A 469 -3.21 0.24 -27.39
CA PRO A 469 -4.13 1.21 -27.98
C PRO A 469 -4.27 2.48 -27.13
N GLY A 470 -4.09 3.63 -27.75
CA GLY A 470 -4.23 4.94 -27.09
C GLY A 470 -3.05 5.36 -26.20
N GLY A 471 -1.99 4.54 -26.09
CA GLY A 471 -0.84 4.86 -25.26
C GLY A 471 -1.15 4.84 -23.76
N THR A 472 -2.25 4.20 -23.35
CA THR A 472 -2.62 4.01 -21.95
C THR A 472 -3.19 2.62 -21.72
N PHE A 473 -3.03 2.11 -20.50
CA PHE A 473 -3.77 0.94 -20.03
C PHE A 473 -4.35 1.20 -18.64
N THR A 474 -5.31 0.38 -18.24
CA THR A 474 -6.03 0.53 -16.98
C THR A 474 -5.90 -0.75 -16.16
N VAL A 475 -5.56 -0.57 -14.88
CA VAL A 475 -5.71 -1.58 -13.83
C VAL A 475 -7.03 -1.31 -13.12
N ARG A 476 -7.99 -2.20 -13.31
CA ARG A 476 -9.32 -2.14 -12.70
C ARG A 476 -9.37 -3.02 -11.45
N ILE A 477 -9.67 -2.43 -10.31
CA ILE A 477 -9.92 -3.14 -9.04
C ILE A 477 -11.43 -3.27 -8.86
N ILE A 478 -11.92 -4.48 -8.57
CA ILE A 478 -13.34 -4.75 -8.36
C ILE A 478 -13.53 -5.41 -6.99
N PRO A 479 -14.17 -4.74 -6.01
CA PRO A 479 -14.54 -5.40 -4.75
C PRO A 479 -15.62 -6.45 -4.99
N VAL A 480 -15.59 -7.58 -4.27
CA VAL A 480 -16.64 -8.61 -4.35
C VAL A 480 -17.48 -8.58 -3.08
N VAL A 481 -18.66 -7.97 -3.14
CA VAL A 481 -19.60 -7.83 -2.02
C VAL A 481 -20.04 -9.21 -1.54
N SER A 482 -19.89 -9.45 -0.24
CA SER A 482 -20.35 -10.71 0.35
C SER A 482 -21.88 -10.78 0.48
N ASN A 483 -22.41 -12.00 0.35
CA ASN A 483 -23.77 -12.33 0.77
C ASN A 483 -24.00 -12.17 2.29
N ASN A 484 -22.96 -12.35 3.11
CA ASN A 484 -23.05 -12.19 4.55
C ASN A 484 -22.67 -10.76 4.96
N GLN A 485 -23.69 -9.98 5.32
CA GLN A 485 -23.56 -8.63 5.85
C GLN A 485 -23.89 -8.58 7.35
N THR A 486 -23.66 -9.67 8.09
CA THR A 486 -23.91 -9.71 9.53
C THR A 486 -22.88 -8.85 10.27
N PRO A 487 -23.30 -7.87 11.10
CA PRO A 487 -22.37 -7.10 11.91
C PRO A 487 -21.59 -7.99 12.89
N PRO A 488 -20.34 -7.67 13.22
CA PRO A 488 -19.62 -8.37 14.28
C PRO A 488 -20.25 -8.10 15.66
N ALA A 489 -19.86 -8.89 16.67
CA ALA A 489 -20.43 -8.82 18.02
C ALA A 489 -20.27 -7.44 18.68
N TRP A 490 -19.18 -6.72 18.41
CA TRP A 490 -18.99 -5.35 18.89
C TRP A 490 -19.81 -4.31 18.12
N CYS A 491 -20.59 -4.69 17.11
CA CYS A 491 -21.44 -3.80 16.32
C CYS A 491 -22.91 -4.24 16.24
N THR A 492 -23.47 -4.70 17.37
CA THR A 492 -24.90 -5.04 17.48
C THR A 492 -25.74 -3.94 18.16
N GLY A 493 -25.23 -2.70 18.21
CA GLY A 493 -25.91 -1.56 18.84
C GLY A 493 -27.24 -1.17 18.16
N PHE A 494 -27.95 -0.21 18.77
CA PHE A 494 -29.20 0.32 18.20
C PHE A 494 -28.90 0.97 16.84
N PHE A 495 -29.60 0.54 15.79
CA PHE A 495 -29.33 0.87 14.38
C PHE A 495 -27.99 0.35 13.80
N GLY A 496 -27.37 -0.67 14.41
CA GLY A 496 -26.15 -1.28 13.88
C GLY A 496 -24.88 -0.47 14.15
N SER A 497 -24.93 0.44 15.12
CA SER A 497 -23.74 1.14 15.62
C SER A 497 -22.79 0.17 16.33
N CYS A 498 -21.49 0.44 16.24
CA CYS A 498 -20.49 -0.20 17.08
C CYS A 498 -20.59 0.30 18.53
N TYR A 499 -20.42 -0.61 19.48
CA TYR A 499 -20.34 -0.25 20.89
C TYR A 499 -19.01 0.45 21.11
N GLU A 500 -19.06 1.67 21.62
CA GLU A 500 -17.90 2.29 22.24
C GLU A 500 -17.54 1.42 23.46
N PRO A 501 -16.32 0.87 23.54
CA PRO A 501 -15.93 0.10 24.70
C PRO A 501 -15.86 1.01 25.92
N PRO A 502 -16.03 0.46 27.14
CA PRO A 502 -15.92 1.24 28.35
C PRO A 502 -14.47 1.77 28.47
N TYR A 503 -14.31 3.09 28.36
CA TYR A 503 -13.06 3.79 28.62
C TYR A 503 -13.18 4.69 29.83
N GLY A 504 -12.16 4.61 30.68
CA GLY A 504 -12.01 5.48 31.83
C GLY A 504 -12.86 4.98 32.99
N ALA A 505 -12.24 4.93 34.16
CA ALA A 505 -13.00 4.81 35.39
C ALA A 505 -14.02 5.96 35.39
N THR A 506 -15.30 5.63 35.25
CA THR A 506 -16.31 6.48 35.84
C THR A 506 -16.01 6.49 37.33
N THR A 507 -15.21 7.45 37.79
CA THR A 507 -15.48 8.06 39.08
C THR A 507 -16.83 8.76 38.95
N GLN A 508 -17.92 7.98 38.81
CA GLN A 508 -19.22 8.39 39.28
C GLN A 508 -19.06 8.51 40.79
N ALA A 509 -18.59 9.67 41.23
CA ALA A 509 -19.09 10.21 42.46
C ALA A 509 -20.61 10.27 42.28
N GLU A 510 -21.32 9.57 43.16
CA GLU A 510 -22.77 9.69 43.32
C GLU A 510 -23.13 11.17 43.39
N ASP A 511 -23.69 11.73 42.33
CA ASP A 511 -24.52 12.92 42.42
C ASP A 511 -25.78 12.69 41.60
N ALA A 512 -26.79 12.24 42.34
CA ALA A 512 -28.17 12.25 41.88
C ALA A 512 -28.63 13.71 41.74
N SER A 513 -28.87 14.17 40.52
CA SER A 513 -29.85 15.23 40.28
C SER A 513 -30.51 15.04 38.93
N GLU A 514 -31.82 14.77 38.97
CA GLU A 514 -32.74 14.89 37.84
C GLU A 514 -32.66 16.29 37.23
N SER A 515 -32.50 16.37 35.91
CA SER A 515 -33.14 17.42 35.12
C SER A 515 -33.30 16.99 33.67
N ASP A 516 -34.55 16.93 33.24
CA ASP A 516 -34.98 16.91 31.85
C ASP A 516 -34.32 18.04 31.02
N VAL A 517 -34.05 17.80 29.73
CA VAL A 517 -34.52 18.62 28.58
C VAL A 517 -33.85 18.21 27.25
N GLU A 518 -34.73 18.03 26.26
CA GLU A 518 -34.66 18.13 24.78
C GLU A 518 -33.47 17.65 23.94
N VAL A 519 -33.83 16.76 23.01
CA VAL A 519 -33.04 16.25 21.89
C VAL A 519 -33.09 17.25 20.72
N VAL A 520 -31.92 17.69 20.26
CA VAL A 520 -31.75 18.31 18.94
C VAL A 520 -30.79 17.46 18.12
N SER A 521 -31.29 16.99 16.98
CA SER A 521 -30.58 16.16 16.00
C SER A 521 -29.55 16.98 15.22
N ALA A 522 -28.29 16.53 15.21
CA ALA A 522 -27.29 16.95 14.23
C ALA A 522 -26.78 15.70 13.47
N ALA A 523 -26.77 15.80 12.14
CA ALA A 523 -26.28 14.77 11.25
C ALA A 523 -24.76 14.67 11.35
N ALA A 524 -24.25 13.45 11.51
CA ALA A 524 -22.83 13.14 11.42
C ALA A 524 -22.45 12.98 9.94
N THR A 525 -21.49 13.77 9.49
CA THR A 525 -20.69 13.51 8.29
C THR A 525 -19.50 12.65 8.72
N ASP A 526 -19.41 11.47 8.12
CA ASP A 526 -18.40 10.44 8.35
C ASP A 526 -17.19 10.75 7.46
N ASP A 527 -16.20 11.48 7.99
CA ASP A 527 -14.92 11.76 7.32
C ASP A 527 -13.89 10.70 7.74
N GLY A 528 -13.86 9.60 7.00
CA GLY A 528 -12.83 8.56 7.10
C GLY A 528 -11.68 8.86 6.14
N GLY A 529 -10.63 9.52 6.63
CA GLY A 529 -9.32 9.65 5.99
C GLY A 529 -8.27 8.97 6.88
N GLY A 530 -7.80 7.79 6.47
CA GLY A 530 -6.90 6.92 7.23
C GLY A 530 -5.44 7.36 7.13
N CYS A 531 -5.04 8.24 8.04
CA CYS A 531 -3.74 8.24 8.68
C CYS A 531 -4.02 7.95 10.15
N THR A 532 -3.18 7.20 10.85
CA THR A 532 -3.23 7.15 12.33
C THR A 532 -2.82 8.53 12.84
N LEU A 533 -3.74 9.49 12.74
CA LEU A 533 -3.65 10.76 13.42
C LEU A 533 -3.79 10.44 14.90
N SER A 534 -2.69 10.63 15.62
CA SER A 534 -2.69 10.79 17.07
C SER A 534 -3.81 11.76 17.46
N GLN A 535 -4.97 11.23 17.87
CA GLN A 535 -6.11 12.05 18.27
C GLN A 535 -5.89 12.78 19.60
N ASN A 536 -4.67 12.70 20.15
CA ASN A 536 -4.23 13.50 21.28
C ASN A 536 -3.05 14.35 20.86
N GLY A 537 -3.36 15.50 20.23
CA GLY A 537 -2.42 16.59 20.02
C GLY A 537 -1.63 16.88 21.30
N ARG A 538 -0.42 16.32 21.38
CA ARG A 538 0.57 16.69 22.38
C ARG A 538 1.09 18.05 21.96
N LEU A 539 0.95 19.03 22.84
CA LEU A 539 1.70 20.27 22.76
C LEU A 539 3.18 19.92 22.65
N ASP A 540 3.76 20.17 21.47
CA ASP A 540 5.17 20.04 21.21
C ASP A 540 5.96 20.83 22.28
N PRO A 541 6.78 20.17 23.12
CA PRO A 541 7.61 20.86 24.11
C PRO A 541 8.60 21.84 23.44
N THR A 542 8.89 21.66 22.15
CA THR A 542 9.70 22.56 21.33
C THR A 542 8.94 23.83 20.98
N LEU A 543 7.64 23.76 20.66
CA LEU A 543 6.75 24.92 20.51
C LEU A 543 6.67 25.76 21.81
N LEU A 544 6.62 25.09 22.97
CA LEU A 544 6.63 25.76 24.28
C LEU A 544 7.99 26.42 24.57
N LEU A 545 9.09 25.77 24.18
CA LEU A 545 10.45 26.33 24.25
C LEU A 545 10.62 27.54 23.32
N LEU A 546 10.13 27.47 22.08
CA LEU A 546 10.17 28.55 21.09
C LEU A 546 9.31 29.74 21.53
N PHE A 547 8.15 29.49 22.15
CA PHE A 547 7.31 30.54 22.72
C PHE A 547 8.00 31.24 23.90
N VAL A 548 8.71 30.50 24.77
CA VAL A 548 9.52 31.07 25.86
C VAL A 548 10.69 31.88 25.29
N ILE A 549 11.39 31.39 24.26
CA ILE A 549 12.46 32.13 23.58
C ILE A 549 11.93 33.42 22.96
N ALA A 550 10.77 33.38 22.31
CA ALA A 550 10.12 34.55 21.72
C ALA A 550 9.73 35.59 22.80
N LEU A 551 9.15 35.14 23.92
CA LEU A 551 8.83 36.02 25.06
C LEU A 551 10.08 36.63 25.70
N VAL A 552 11.16 35.87 25.83
CA VAL A 552 12.46 36.36 26.30
C VAL A 552 13.00 37.41 25.34
N GLN A 553 12.94 37.20 24.02
CA GLN A 553 13.38 38.19 23.02
C GLN A 553 12.54 39.47 23.06
N ILE A 554 11.22 39.37 23.25
CA ILE A 554 10.34 40.55 23.42
C ILE A 554 10.72 41.32 24.68
N PHE A 555 10.95 40.64 25.81
CA PHE A 555 11.38 41.28 27.05
C PHE A 555 12.75 41.93 26.93
N TRP A 556 13.69 41.27 26.25
CA TRP A 556 15.04 41.79 26.02
C TRP A 556 15.02 43.03 25.12
N ARG A 557 14.28 43.02 23.99
CA ARG A 557 14.09 44.19 23.13
C ARG A 557 13.47 45.37 23.89
N ARG A 558 12.51 45.11 24.79
CA ARG A 558 11.84 46.14 25.59
C ARG A 558 12.72 46.70 26.72
N HIS A 559 13.70 45.93 27.18
CA HIS A 559 14.68 46.38 28.18
C HIS A 559 15.84 47.16 27.53
N SER A 560 16.31 46.74 26.35
CA SER A 560 17.35 47.43 25.59
C SER A 560 16.88 48.79 25.05
N SER A 561 15.60 48.96 24.73
CA SER A 561 15.02 50.25 24.32
C SER A 561 14.82 51.26 25.47
N ARG A 562 15.07 50.87 26.73
CA ARG A 562 15.05 51.76 27.90
C ARG A 562 16.45 52.16 28.38
N ALA A 563 17.50 51.58 27.78
CA ALA A 563 18.89 51.84 28.11
C ALA A 563 19.62 52.74 27.09
N SER A 564 18.87 53.37 26.17
CA SER A 564 19.36 54.41 25.24
C SER A 564 18.74 55.76 25.53
#